data_AF-A0AAN6RGM2-F1
#
_entry.id   AF-A0AAN6RGM2-F1
#
_cell.length_a   1.000
_cell.length_b   1.000
_cell.length_c   1.000
_cell.angle_alpha   90.00
_cell.angle_beta   90.00
_cell.angle_gamma   90.00
#
_symmetry.space_group_name_H-M   'P 1'
#
loop_
_entity.id
_entity.type
_entity.pdbx_description
1 polymer ?
#
loop_
_entity_poly.entity_id
_entity_poly.type
_entity_poly.pdbx_seq_one_letter_code
_entity_poly.pdbx_strand_id
1 'polypeptide(L)'
;MAESIPPEEQSNFETFRDCLSEPVLKALAKPIEKTPKKKRVSRRSKDAKNPVTKSKTVATTTNTIIPQDERATAEDLAEFIDYLATLIFPSLPSPLRTLTHPTYKSSPKLQSLYSPPLPPPPQPPS
;
A
#
# COMPACT_ATOMS: atom_id res chain seq x y z
N MET A 1 -23.20 6.70 6.30
CA MET A 1 -22.78 7.87 5.49
C MET A 1 -21.35 8.15 5.87
N ALA A 2 -20.42 8.23 4.92
CA ALA A 2 -19.05 8.61 5.24
C ALA A 2 -19.06 10.05 5.74
N GLU A 3 -18.67 10.28 6.99
CA GLU A 3 -18.58 11.62 7.55
C GLU A 3 -17.50 12.39 6.78
N SER A 4 -17.84 13.60 6.32
CA SER A 4 -16.89 14.48 5.67
C SER A 4 -15.74 14.78 6.63
N ILE A 5 -14.51 14.58 6.17
CA ILE A 5 -13.33 14.90 6.96
C ILE A 5 -13.29 16.42 7.17
N PRO A 6 -13.15 16.91 8.41
CA PRO A 6 -13.06 18.34 8.66
C PRO A 6 -11.85 18.98 7.96
N PRO A 7 -11.94 20.25 7.52
CA PRO A 7 -10.85 20.91 6.79
C PRO A 7 -9.55 20.99 7.60
N GLU A 8 -9.63 21.04 8.93
CA GLU A 8 -8.48 21.01 9.84
C GLU A 8 -7.76 19.65 9.90
N GLU A 9 -8.46 18.55 9.55
CA GLU A 9 -7.90 17.20 9.51
C GLU A 9 -7.46 16.79 8.09
N GLN A 10 -7.90 17.51 7.06
CA GLN A 10 -7.71 17.17 5.64
C GLN A 10 -6.23 16.94 5.26
N SER A 11 -5.32 17.83 5.69
CA SER A 11 -3.90 17.68 5.39
C SER A 11 -3.28 16.42 6.02
N ASN A 12 -3.73 16.08 7.22
CA ASN A 12 -3.28 14.87 7.91
C ASN A 12 -3.92 13.61 7.32
N PHE A 13 -5.16 13.71 6.86
CA PHE A 13 -5.83 12.63 6.14
C PHE A 13 -5.11 12.28 4.83
N GLU A 14 -4.73 13.28 4.03
CA GLU A 14 -3.97 13.07 2.81
C GLU A 14 -2.61 12.41 3.10
N THR A 15 -1.91 12.89 4.12
CA THR A 15 -0.65 12.28 4.58
C THR A 15 -0.86 10.82 5.02
N PHE A 16 -1.92 10.56 5.79
CA PHE A 16 -2.25 9.22 6.25
C PHE A 16 -2.57 8.27 5.08
N ARG A 17 -3.34 8.73 4.10
CA ARG A 17 -3.65 7.96 2.89
C ARG A 17 -2.39 7.60 2.12
N ASP A 18 -1.47 8.55 1.96
CA ASP A 18 -0.21 8.31 1.27
C ASP A 18 0.62 7.25 2.01
N CYS A 19 0.68 7.33 3.35
CA CYS A 19 1.32 6.31 4.19
C CYS A 19 0.61 4.94 4.13
N LEU A 20 -0.73 4.91 3.98
CA LEU A 20 -1.51 3.68 3.86
C LEU A 20 -1.34 3.01 2.49
N SER A 21 -1.06 3.78 1.44
CA SER A 21 -0.89 3.26 0.09
C SER A 21 0.25 2.23 0.00
N GLU A 22 1.40 2.50 0.65
CA GLU A 22 2.58 1.64 0.61
C GLU A 22 2.32 0.21 1.15
N PRO A 23 1.79 0.01 2.37
CA PRO A 23 1.49 -1.33 2.87
C PRO A 23 0.40 -2.03 2.07
N VAL A 24 -0.60 -1.30 1.53
CA VAL A 24 -1.65 -1.88 0.67
C VAL A 24 -1.04 -2.40 -0.63
N LEU A 25 -0.25 -1.57 -1.33
CA LEU A 25 0.50 -1.95 -2.53
C LEU A 25 1.40 -3.16 -2.26
N LYS A 26 2.13 -3.15 -1.14
CA LYS A 26 3.01 -4.25 -0.75
C LYS A 26 2.23 -5.54 -0.44
N ALA A 27 1.05 -5.44 0.14
CA ALA A 27 0.20 -6.60 0.42
C ALA A 27 -0.32 -7.24 -0.87
N LEU A 28 -0.74 -6.41 -1.84
CA LEU A 28 -1.24 -6.86 -3.15
C LEU A 28 -0.13 -7.35 -4.09
N ALA A 29 1.08 -6.78 -3.98
CA ALA A 29 2.24 -7.18 -4.77
C ALA A 29 2.85 -8.52 -4.34
N LYS A 30 2.48 -9.08 -3.18
CA LYS A 30 2.95 -10.40 -2.77
C LYS A 30 2.51 -11.42 -3.82
N PRO A 31 3.44 -12.14 -4.46
CA PRO A 31 3.06 -13.15 -5.42
C PRO A 31 2.16 -14.16 -4.72
N ILE A 32 0.91 -14.27 -5.17
CA ILE A 32 0.10 -15.46 -4.91
C ILE A 32 1.00 -16.61 -5.33
N GLU A 33 1.44 -17.43 -4.37
CA GLU A 33 2.29 -18.57 -4.63
C GLU A 33 1.64 -19.37 -5.76
N LYS A 34 2.15 -19.20 -6.98
CA LYS A 34 1.70 -19.95 -8.13
C LYS A 34 2.13 -21.37 -7.81
N THR A 35 1.20 -22.16 -7.28
CA THR A 35 1.37 -23.60 -7.06
C THR A 35 2.11 -24.14 -8.28
N PRO A 36 3.28 -24.77 -8.12
CA PRO A 36 4.09 -25.15 -9.26
C PRO A 36 3.27 -26.12 -10.10
N LYS A 37 2.86 -25.68 -11.29
CA LYS A 37 2.20 -26.54 -12.28
C LYS A 37 3.14 -27.72 -12.52
N LYS A 38 2.82 -28.88 -11.93
CA LYS A 38 3.55 -30.14 -12.14
C LYS A 38 3.60 -30.40 -13.64
N LYS A 39 4.75 -30.10 -14.24
CA LYS A 39 5.05 -30.40 -15.64
C LYS A 39 5.00 -31.92 -15.75
N ARG A 40 3.94 -32.47 -16.35
CA ARG A 40 3.88 -33.90 -16.70
C ARG A 40 5.05 -34.15 -17.66
N VAL A 41 6.08 -34.80 -17.16
CA VAL A 41 7.18 -35.33 -17.97
C VAL A 41 6.59 -36.42 -18.86
N SER A 42 6.24 -36.07 -20.09
CA SER A 42 6.08 -37.08 -21.14
C SER A 42 7.47 -37.36 -21.72
N ARG A 43 7.90 -38.62 -21.61
CA ARG A 43 9.17 -39.11 -22.14
C ARG A 43 9.01 -39.36 -23.64
N ARG A 44 10.11 -39.06 -24.36
CA ARG A 44 10.48 -39.49 -25.73
C ARG A 44 9.77 -38.82 -26.91
N SER A 45 10.50 -38.00 -27.67
CA SER A 45 11.15 -38.49 -28.90
C SER A 45 12.28 -37.53 -29.33
N LYS A 46 13.22 -38.10 -30.07
CA LYS A 46 14.46 -37.52 -30.61
C LYS A 46 14.20 -36.48 -31.71
N ASP A 47 15.23 -35.68 -31.98
CA ASP A 47 15.45 -34.81 -33.15
C ASP A 47 14.75 -33.44 -33.19
N ALA A 48 15.51 -32.38 -32.87
CA ALA A 48 15.88 -31.34 -33.85
C ALA A 48 16.65 -30.19 -33.17
N LYS A 49 17.69 -29.73 -33.86
CA LYS A 49 18.65 -28.69 -33.50
C LYS A 49 18.03 -27.28 -33.50
N ASN A 50 18.31 -26.45 -32.49
CA ASN A 50 18.91 -25.10 -32.61
C ASN A 50 18.90 -24.34 -31.27
N PRO A 51 20.03 -23.75 -30.83
CA PRO A 51 20.09 -22.88 -29.67
C PRO A 51 20.30 -21.42 -30.07
N VAL A 52 19.38 -20.50 -29.73
CA VAL A 52 19.75 -19.10 -29.45
C VAL A 52 18.85 -18.57 -28.33
N THR A 53 19.44 -18.50 -27.15
CA THR A 53 19.08 -17.58 -26.07
C THR A 53 19.31 -16.14 -26.53
N LYS A 54 18.40 -15.22 -26.17
CA LYS A 54 18.72 -13.94 -25.51
C LYS A 54 17.46 -13.09 -25.36
N SER A 55 16.95 -13.11 -24.13
CA SER A 55 16.38 -11.96 -23.44
C SER A 55 17.15 -10.67 -23.77
N LYS A 56 16.42 -9.64 -24.19
CA LYS A 56 16.90 -8.26 -24.11
C LYS A 56 15.73 -7.32 -23.84
N THR A 57 15.59 -6.97 -22.58
CA THR A 57 15.06 -5.70 -22.09
C THR A 57 15.65 -4.56 -22.91
N VAL A 58 14.83 -3.71 -23.52
CA VAL A 58 15.18 -2.33 -23.84
C VAL A 58 13.97 -1.46 -23.55
N ALA A 59 14.12 -0.63 -22.53
CA ALA A 59 13.23 0.43 -22.15
C ALA A 59 13.33 1.63 -23.11
N THR A 60 12.38 2.56 -22.95
CA THR A 60 12.39 3.97 -23.40
C THR A 60 11.77 4.20 -24.78
N THR A 61 10.59 4.83 -24.85
CA THR A 61 10.41 6.29 -24.90
C THR A 61 8.93 6.63 -25.16
N THR A 62 8.31 7.40 -24.26
CA THR A 62 7.18 8.33 -24.49
C THR A 62 5.93 7.85 -25.23
N ASN A 63 4.99 7.28 -24.47
CA ASN A 63 3.55 7.55 -24.50
C ASN A 63 2.88 6.36 -23.82
N THR A 64 2.71 6.45 -22.51
CA THR A 64 2.10 5.36 -21.73
C THR A 64 0.60 5.34 -22.01
N ILE A 65 0.24 4.71 -23.13
CA ILE A 65 -1.05 4.08 -23.31
C ILE A 65 -1.02 2.87 -22.37
N ILE A 66 -1.28 3.12 -21.10
CA ILE A 66 -1.58 2.05 -20.14
C ILE A 66 -2.78 1.31 -20.76
N PRO A 67 -2.73 -0.03 -20.89
CA PRO A 67 -3.88 -0.81 -21.32
C PRO A 67 -5.12 -0.38 -20.52
N GLN A 68 -6.27 -0.24 -21.17
CA GLN A 68 -7.50 0.21 -20.49
C GLN A 68 -7.79 -0.62 -19.22
N ASP A 69 -7.46 -1.91 -19.24
CA ASP A 69 -7.56 -2.82 -18.10
C ASP A 69 -6.63 -2.47 -16.94
N GLU A 70 -5.40 -2.01 -17.21
CA GLU A 70 -4.46 -1.58 -16.17
C GLU A 70 -4.81 -0.20 -15.59
N ARG A 71 -5.47 0.67 -16.37
CA ARG A 71 -6.00 1.95 -15.84
C ARG A 71 -7.17 1.71 -14.90
N ALA A 72 -8.11 0.83 -15.29
CA ALA A 72 -9.26 0.47 -14.46
C ALA A 72 -8.83 -0.16 -13.13
N THR A 73 -7.80 -1.01 -13.13
CA THR A 73 -7.27 -1.60 -11.89
C THR A 73 -6.51 -0.60 -11.02
N ALA A 74 -5.84 0.40 -11.61
CA ALA A 74 -5.21 1.48 -10.86
C ALA A 74 -6.23 2.44 -10.23
N GLU A 75 -7.30 2.76 -10.96
CA GLU A 75 -8.42 3.58 -10.46
C GLU A 75 -9.18 2.88 -9.34
N ASP A 76 -9.51 1.60 -9.52
CA ASP A 76 -10.13 0.75 -8.48
C ASP A 76 -9.23 0.62 -7.25
N LEU A 77 -7.91 0.51 -7.43
CA LEU A 77 -6.96 0.50 -6.31
C LEU A 77 -6.93 1.83 -5.55
N ALA A 78 -6.98 2.96 -6.27
CA ALA A 78 -7.02 4.28 -5.66
C ALA A 78 -8.32 4.46 -4.84
N GLU A 79 -9.46 4.09 -5.42
CA GLU A 79 -10.76 4.12 -4.74
C GLU A 79 -10.78 3.19 -3.52
N PHE A 80 -10.16 2.01 -3.62
CA PHE A 80 -9.99 1.09 -2.49
C PHE A 80 -9.15 1.69 -1.36
N ILE A 81 -8.04 2.35 -1.68
CA ILE A 81 -7.19 3.02 -0.69
C ILE A 81 -7.96 4.18 -0.04
N ASP A 82 -8.68 4.99 -0.81
CA ASP A 82 -9.52 6.07 -0.30
C ASP A 82 -10.63 5.51 0.61
N TYR A 83 -11.27 4.40 0.24
CA TYR A 83 -12.26 3.71 1.07
C TYR A 83 -11.67 3.24 2.40
N LEU A 84 -10.50 2.60 2.39
CA LEU A 84 -9.82 2.21 3.63
C LEU A 84 -9.43 3.43 4.47
N ALA A 85 -8.93 4.48 3.83
CA ALA A 85 -8.53 5.69 4.52
C ALA A 85 -9.71 6.34 5.24
N THR A 86 -10.85 6.48 4.55
CA THR A 86 -12.09 7.04 5.13
C THR A 86 -12.67 6.19 6.27
N LEU A 87 -12.41 4.88 6.28
CA LEU A 87 -12.83 4.00 7.36
C LEU A 87 -11.88 4.04 8.58
N ILE A 88 -10.57 4.04 8.33
CA ILE A 88 -9.56 3.92 9.37
C ILE A 88 -9.28 5.27 10.03
N PHE A 89 -9.17 6.35 9.25
CA PHE A 89 -8.76 7.65 9.77
C PHE A 89 -9.68 8.14 10.90
N PRO A 90 -11.03 8.10 10.80
CA PRO A 90 -11.92 8.52 11.88
C PRO A 90 -11.82 7.68 13.15
N SER A 91 -11.36 6.42 13.04
CA SER A 91 -11.12 5.53 14.18
C SER A 91 -9.89 5.91 14.99
N LEU A 92 -9.03 6.79 14.45
CA LEU A 92 -7.85 7.28 15.15
C LEU A 92 -8.22 8.31 16.23
N PRO A 93 -7.45 8.38 17.33
CA PRO A 93 -7.61 9.41 18.34
C PRO A 93 -7.62 10.81 17.72
N SER A 94 -8.57 11.66 18.16
CA SER A 94 -8.67 13.05 17.68
C SER A 94 -7.34 13.82 17.75
N PRO A 95 -6.50 13.69 18.82
CA PRO A 95 -5.20 14.36 18.86
C PRO A 95 -4.21 13.93 17.76
N LEU A 96 -4.38 12.74 17.18
CA LEU A 96 -3.58 12.28 16.03
C LEU A 96 -4.12 12.85 14.72
N ARG A 97 -5.45 12.91 14.56
CA ARG A 97 -6.08 13.43 13.35
C ARG A 97 -5.77 14.91 13.11
N THR A 98 -5.59 15.69 14.17
CA THR A 98 -5.21 17.11 14.10
C THR A 98 -3.73 17.36 14.42
N LEU A 99 -2.90 16.32 14.51
CA LEU A 99 -1.50 16.46 14.91
C LEU A 99 -0.72 17.24 13.86
N THR A 100 -0.11 18.33 14.26
CA THR A 100 0.73 19.17 13.41
C THR A 100 2.03 19.48 14.15
N HIS A 101 3.09 19.84 13.42
CA HIS A 101 4.38 20.17 14.05
C HIS A 101 4.26 21.23 15.18
N PRO A 102 3.45 22.31 15.04
CA PRO A 102 3.24 23.29 16.11
C PRO A 102 2.53 22.70 17.34
N THR A 103 1.48 21.89 17.14
CA THR A 103 0.71 21.29 18.25
C THR A 103 1.51 20.21 18.98
N TYR A 104 2.34 19.47 18.25
CA TYR A 104 3.30 18.54 18.83
C TYR A 104 4.37 19.27 19.67
N LYS A 105 4.92 20.38 19.17
CA LYS A 105 5.94 21.16 19.90
C LYS A 105 5.38 21.88 21.13
N SER A 106 4.13 22.32 21.10
CA SER A 106 3.52 23.06 22.21
C SER A 106 3.01 22.16 23.34
N SER A 107 2.80 20.85 23.08
CA SER A 107 2.23 19.92 24.07
C SER A 107 3.25 18.86 24.51
N PRO A 108 3.81 18.98 25.73
CA PRO A 108 4.68 17.95 26.32
C PRO A 108 4.00 16.57 26.42
N LYS A 109 2.67 16.55 26.58
CA LYS A 109 1.90 15.31 26.64
C LYS A 109 1.93 14.56 25.30
N LEU A 110 1.72 15.26 24.17
CA LEU A 110 1.78 14.65 22.83
C LEU A 110 3.20 14.15 22.52
N GLN A 111 4.22 14.88 22.96
CA GLN A 111 5.61 14.43 22.84
C GLN A 111 5.86 13.13 23.60
N SER A 112 5.40 13.03 24.85
CA SER A 112 5.58 11.79 25.63
C SER A 112 4.83 10.60 25.03
N LEU A 113 3.66 10.84 24.42
CA LEU A 113 2.76 9.78 23.96
C LEU A 113 3.14 9.23 22.57
N TYR A 114 3.71 10.09 21.72
CA TYR A 114 4.09 9.74 20.35
C TYR A 114 5.62 9.75 20.12
N SER A 115 6.43 9.85 21.18
CA SER A 115 7.88 9.70 21.08
C SER A 115 8.23 8.22 20.84
N PRO A 116 9.04 7.90 19.81
CA PRO A 116 9.53 6.55 19.61
C PRO A 116 10.63 6.21 20.65
N PRO A 117 10.68 4.95 21.13
CA PRO A 117 9.79 3.84 20.82
C PRO A 117 8.42 4.02 21.51
N LEU A 118 7.34 3.74 20.78
CA LEU A 118 5.99 3.82 21.35
C LEU A 118 5.85 2.84 22.52
N PRO A 119 5.19 3.23 23.62
CA PRO A 119 4.99 2.35 24.76
C PRO A 119 4.19 1.11 24.34
N PRO A 120 4.49 -0.07 24.92
CA PRO A 120 3.75 -1.29 24.62
C PRO A 120 2.26 -1.10 24.97
N PRO A 121 1.34 -1.77 24.25
CA PRO A 121 -0.09 -1.67 24.55
C PRO A 121 -0.34 -2.06 26.02
N PRO A 122 -1.26 -1.38 26.73
CA PRO A 122 -1.55 -1.68 28.12
C PRO A 122 -1.99 -3.15 28.23
N GLN A 123 -1.23 -3.94 28.99
CA GLN A 123 -1.58 -5.33 29.28
C GLN A 123 -2.86 -5.34 30.13
N PRO A 124 -3.83 -6.23 29.82
CA PRO A 124 -4.99 -6.39 30.69
C PRO A 124 -4.54 -6.87 32.08
N PRO A 125 -5.22 -6.45 33.17
CA PRO A 125 -4.92 -6.95 34.50
C PRO A 125 -5.18 -8.46 34.56
N SER A 126 -4.22 -9.19 35.15
CA SER A 126 -4.25 -10.64 35.39
C SER A 126 -5.36 -11.06 36.35
#